data_AF-A0A2S6SAP5-F1
#
_entry.id   AF-A0A2S6SAP5-F1
#
_cell.length_a   1.000
_cell.length_b   1.000
_cell.length_c   1.000
_cell.angle_alpha   90.00
_cell.angle_beta   90.00
_cell.angle_gamma   90.00
#
_symmetry.space_group_name_H-M   'P 1'
#
loop_
_entity.id
_entity.type
_entity.pdbx_description
1 polymer ?
#
loop_
_entity_poly.entity_id
_entity_poly.type
_entity_poly.pdbx_seq_one_letter_code
_entity_poly.pdbx_strand_id
1 'polypeptide(L)'
;MYSIIKKGEYVYCFFNRMGGVSKGNFSSLNCSFNKYDKEINVKKNREIAKNFISKKKRIIFVNQIHSNKVIFINDEYKNEIYNADAMVSNRKEIILGILTADCAPIVVL
;
A
#
# COMPACT_ATOMS: atom_id res chain seq x y z
N MET A 1 -4.68 -2.91 16.12
CA MET A 1 -5.79 -3.76 15.64
C MET A 1 -6.08 -3.34 14.21
N TYR A 2 -6.02 -4.28 13.27
CA TYR A 2 -6.42 -4.04 11.88
C TYR A 2 -7.93 -4.22 11.80
N SER A 3 -8.65 -3.22 11.32
CA SER A 3 -10.05 -3.40 10.97
C SER A 3 -10.23 -2.97 9.53
N ILE A 4 -10.79 -3.88 8.74
CA ILE A 4 -11.26 -3.55 7.39
C ILE A 4 -12.46 -2.63 7.57
N ILE A 5 -12.40 -1.46 6.95
CA ILE A 5 -13.51 -0.52 6.93
C ILE A 5 -14.24 -0.69 5.60
N LYS A 6 -15.56 -0.85 5.68
CA LYS A 6 -16.45 -0.95 4.53
C LYS A 6 -17.37 0.26 4.49
N LYS A 7 -17.44 0.95 3.35
CA LYS A 7 -18.37 2.06 3.11
C LYS A 7 -18.99 1.88 1.72
N GLY A 8 -20.23 1.40 1.68
CA GLY A 8 -20.84 0.96 0.42
C GLY A 8 -20.06 -0.21 -0.20
N GLU A 9 -19.75 -0.11 -1.50
CA GLU A 9 -18.90 -1.08 -2.20
C GLU A 9 -17.40 -0.92 -1.90
N TYR A 10 -17.01 0.17 -1.24
CA TYR A 10 -15.60 0.47 -0.99
C TYR A 10 -15.07 -0.21 0.27
N VAL A 11 -13.85 -0.72 0.16
CA VAL A 11 -13.13 -1.42 1.22
C VAL A 11 -11.75 -0.80 1.36
N TYR A 12 -11.40 -0.35 2.57
CA TYR A 12 -10.08 0.20 2.87
C TYR A 12 -9.62 -0.21 4.27
N CYS A 13 -8.32 -0.06 4.54
CA CYS A 13 -7.74 -0.40 5.83
C CYS A 13 -6.53 0.49 6.11
N PHE A 14 -6.38 0.92 7.36
CA PHE A 14 -5.16 1.54 7.86
C PHE A 14 -4.39 0.49 8.68
N PHE A 15 -3.17 0.18 8.24
CA PHE A 15 -2.33 -0.81 8.89
C PHE A 15 -1.50 -0.16 10.00
N ASN A 16 -1.36 -0.85 11.13
CA ASN A 16 -0.29 -0.59 12.09
C ASN A 16 0.93 -1.50 11.80
N ARG A 17 2.00 -1.36 12.60
CA ARG A 17 3.28 -2.07 12.40
C ARG A 17 3.31 -3.57 12.72
N MET A 18 2.22 -4.18 13.22
CA MET A 18 2.20 -5.58 13.72
C MET A 18 2.02 -6.63 12.60
N GLY A 19 2.06 -7.94 12.91
CA GLY A 19 1.64 -8.99 11.98
C GLY A 19 2.49 -9.21 10.71
N GLY A 20 3.67 -8.59 10.60
CA GLY A 20 4.61 -8.83 9.51
C GLY A 20 5.79 -9.73 9.90
N VAL A 21 6.80 -9.79 9.03
CA VAL A 21 7.96 -10.69 9.17
C VAL A 21 9.30 -9.97 9.32
N SER A 22 9.32 -8.64 9.18
CA SER A 22 10.53 -7.85 9.38
C SER A 22 10.96 -7.84 10.85
N LYS A 23 12.23 -7.54 11.12
CA LYS A 23 12.84 -7.62 12.47
C LYS A 23 13.50 -6.30 12.87
N GLY A 24 13.87 -6.18 14.15
CA GLY A 24 14.57 -5.02 14.70
C GLY A 24 13.76 -3.73 14.51
N ASN A 25 14.42 -2.68 14.02
CA ASN A 25 13.79 -1.37 13.77
C ASN A 25 12.62 -1.44 12.78
N PHE A 26 12.61 -2.43 11.89
CA PHE A 26 11.55 -2.66 10.89
C PHE A 26 10.46 -3.62 11.38
N SER A 27 10.56 -4.10 12.63
CA SER A 27 9.57 -5.02 13.19
C SER A 27 8.17 -4.37 13.15
N SER A 28 7.16 -4.93 12.51
CA SER A 28 7.10 -6.24 11.84
C SER A 28 6.59 -6.14 10.40
N LEU A 29 5.58 -5.31 10.12
CA LEU A 29 4.97 -5.15 8.80
C LEU A 29 5.50 -3.93 8.06
N ASN A 30 6.82 -3.89 7.85
CA ASN A 30 7.43 -2.89 6.97
C ASN A 30 7.10 -3.19 5.50
N CYS A 31 6.35 -2.31 4.85
CA CYS A 31 6.02 -2.40 3.43
C CYS A 31 6.86 -1.45 2.54
N SER A 32 7.80 -0.70 3.14
CA SER A 32 8.71 0.20 2.41
C SER A 32 10.02 -0.49 2.06
N PHE A 33 10.40 -0.40 0.79
CA PHE A 33 11.72 -0.86 0.34
C PHE A 33 12.78 0.15 0.78
N ASN A 34 13.83 -0.35 1.43
CA ASN A 34 15.00 0.44 1.81
C ASN A 34 16.22 -0.48 1.90
N LYS A 35 17.41 0.11 2.10
CA LYS A 35 18.68 -0.63 2.14
C LYS A 35 18.94 -1.39 3.46
N TYR A 36 18.09 -1.21 4.47
CA TYR A 36 18.33 -1.67 5.83
C TYR A 36 17.43 -2.86 6.23
N ASP A 37 16.26 -3.02 5.60
CA ASP A 37 15.42 -4.21 5.71
C ASP A 37 15.69 -5.16 4.54
N LYS A 38 15.44 -6.46 4.75
CA LYS A 38 15.58 -7.45 3.68
C LYS A 38 14.43 -7.30 2.70
N GLU A 39 14.74 -7.15 1.41
CA GLU A 39 13.75 -7.01 0.35
C GLU A 39 12.70 -8.14 0.35
N ILE A 40 13.12 -9.37 0.68
CA ILE A 40 12.22 -10.52 0.80
C ILE A 40 11.18 -10.35 1.91
N ASN A 41 11.55 -9.71 3.04
CA ASN A 41 10.62 -9.42 4.13
C ASN A 41 9.59 -8.38 3.68
N VAL A 42 10.05 -7.32 3.02
CA VAL A 42 9.17 -6.25 2.52
C VAL A 42 8.19 -6.80 1.48
N LYS A 43 8.65 -7.64 0.54
CA LYS A 43 7.79 -8.36 -0.42
C LYS A 43 6.75 -9.22 0.31
N LYS A 44 7.16 -9.98 1.34
CA LYS A 44 6.25 -10.80 2.13
C LYS A 44 5.22 -9.96 2.90
N ASN A 45 5.63 -8.84 3.48
CA ASN A 45 4.75 -7.92 4.20
C ASN A 45 3.71 -7.28 3.28
N ARG A 46 4.10 -6.87 2.07
CA ARG A 46 3.17 -6.38 1.05
C ARG A 46 2.13 -7.44 0.68
N GLU A 47 2.56 -8.71 0.55
CA GLU A 47 1.64 -9.83 0.33
C GLU A 47 0.70 -10.08 1.51
N ILE A 48 1.19 -9.97 2.76
CA ILE A 48 0.36 -10.07 3.97
C ILE A 48 -0.71 -8.96 3.97
N ALA A 49 -0.32 -7.70 3.75
CA ALA A 49 -1.24 -6.57 3.72
C ALA A 49 -2.27 -6.69 2.59
N LYS A 50 -1.84 -7.10 1.39
CA LYS A 50 -2.73 -7.38 0.26
C LYS A 50 -3.76 -8.45 0.62
N ASN A 51 -3.29 -9.61 1.10
CA ASN A 51 -4.14 -10.76 1.40
C ASN A 51 -5.11 -10.50 2.57
N PHE A 52 -4.77 -9.58 3.47
CA PHE A 52 -5.69 -9.12 4.51
C PHE A 52 -6.92 -8.42 3.92
N ILE A 53 -6.76 -7.62 2.86
CA ILE A 53 -7.87 -6.95 2.18
C ILE A 53 -8.54 -7.88 1.15
N SER A 54 -7.75 -8.53 0.30
CA SER A 54 -8.24 -9.45 -0.72
C SER A 54 -7.15 -10.36 -1.25
N LYS A 55 -7.45 -11.66 -1.37
CA LYS A 55 -6.58 -12.65 -2.03
C LYS A 55 -6.60 -12.56 -3.56
N LYS A 56 -7.63 -11.94 -4.14
CA LYS A 56 -7.86 -11.92 -5.60
C LYS A 56 -7.33 -10.67 -6.28
N LYS A 57 -7.22 -9.55 -5.55
CA LYS A 57 -6.81 -8.25 -6.11
C LYS A 57 -5.30 -8.08 -6.09
N ARG A 58 -4.79 -7.23 -6.98
CA ARG A 58 -3.39 -6.77 -6.96
C ARG A 58 -3.28 -5.49 -6.15
N ILE A 59 -2.23 -5.34 -5.35
CA ILE A 59 -1.92 -4.07 -4.69
C ILE A 59 -0.89 -3.30 -5.52
N ILE A 60 -1.13 -2.01 -5.73
CA ILE A 60 -0.26 -1.09 -6.47
C ILE A 60 0.28 -0.05 -5.49
N PHE A 61 1.57 0.25 -5.62
CA PHE A 61 2.27 1.28 -4.88
C PHE A 61 2.97 2.22 -5.86
N VAL A 62 3.13 3.47 -5.46
CA VAL A 62 3.97 4.46 -6.14
C VAL A 62 5.29 4.66 -5.38
N ASN A 63 6.27 5.27 -6.03
CA ASN A 63 7.43 5.83 -5.36
C ASN A 63 7.07 7.22 -4.84
N GLN A 64 6.81 7.31 -3.53
CA GLN A 64 6.45 8.57 -2.86
C GLN A 64 7.66 9.49 -2.76
N ILE A 65 7.53 10.72 -3.25
CA ILE A 65 8.60 11.71 -3.36
C ILE A 65 8.26 13.04 -2.66
N HIS A 66 7.24 13.04 -1.79
CA HIS A 66 6.75 14.23 -1.07
C HIS A 66 6.34 15.38 -2.00
N SER A 67 5.68 15.03 -3.10
CA SER A 67 5.13 15.95 -4.10
C SER A 67 3.61 16.10 -3.98
N ASN A 68 3.02 16.92 -4.84
CA ASN A 68 1.58 17.03 -5.06
C ASN A 68 1.08 16.21 -6.26
N LYS A 69 1.91 15.32 -6.81
CA LYS A 69 1.57 14.55 -8.02
C LYS A 69 0.57 13.45 -7.69
N VAL A 70 -0.49 13.40 -8.49
CA VAL A 70 -1.54 12.38 -8.45
C VAL A 70 -1.48 11.57 -9.74
N ILE A 71 -1.57 10.24 -9.64
CA ILE A 71 -1.61 9.35 -10.81
C ILE A 71 -2.97 8.67 -10.91
N PHE A 72 -3.51 8.66 -12.13
CA PHE A 72 -4.72 7.91 -12.44
C PHE A 72 -4.36 6.50 -12.92
N ILE A 73 -4.77 5.49 -12.15
CA ILE A 73 -4.55 4.07 -12.43
C ILE A 73 -5.77 3.54 -13.19
N ASN A 74 -5.75 3.67 -14.52
CA ASN A 74 -6.77 3.18 -15.44
C ASN A 74 -6.29 1.93 -16.20
N ASP A 75 -7.00 1.51 -17.25
CA ASP A 75 -6.66 0.30 -18.02
C ASP A 75 -5.37 0.42 -18.83
N GLU A 76 -4.95 1.66 -19.14
CA GLU A 76 -3.69 1.96 -19.84
C GLU A 76 -2.47 1.98 -18.90
N TYR A 77 -2.70 1.86 -17.59
CA TYR A 77 -1.63 1.81 -16.59
C TYR A 77 -0.63 0.70 -16.91
N LYS A 78 0.62 1.10 -17.12
CA LYS A 78 1.75 0.17 -17.24
C LYS A 78 2.26 -0.21 -15.86
N ASN A 79 2.64 -1.47 -15.68
CA ASN A 79 3.17 -1.98 -14.42
C ASN A 79 4.64 -1.55 -14.20
N GLU A 80 4.86 -0.24 -14.09
CA GLU A 80 6.15 0.40 -13.84
C GLU A 80 6.13 1.22 -12.54
N ILE A 81 7.28 1.75 -12.13
CA ILE A 81 7.40 2.58 -10.93
C ILE A 81 7.15 4.03 -11.31
N TYR A 82 6.10 4.63 -10.74
CA TYR A 82 5.83 6.04 -10.94
C TYR A 82 6.16 6.86 -9.69
N ASN A 83 6.68 8.07 -9.91
CA ASN A 83 6.91 9.06 -8.86
C ASN A 83 5.63 9.87 -8.61
N ALA A 84 4.97 9.65 -7.48
CA ALA A 84 3.76 10.34 -7.06
C ALA A 84 3.45 10.09 -5.58
N ASP A 85 2.54 10.88 -5.02
CA ASP A 85 2.17 10.82 -3.60
C ASP A 85 0.68 10.57 -3.38
N ALA A 86 -0.09 10.49 -4.47
CA ALA A 86 -1.47 10.04 -4.48
C ALA A 86 -1.79 9.22 -5.72
N MET A 87 -2.78 8.33 -5.58
CA MET A 87 -3.35 7.56 -6.68
C MET A 87 -4.87 7.65 -6.65
N VAL A 88 -5.48 7.67 -7.82
CA VAL A 88 -6.92 7.54 -8.02
C VAL A 88 -7.18 6.44 -9.06
N SER A 89 -8.32 5.77 -9.00
CA SER A 89 -8.64 4.68 -9.93
C SER A 89 -10.13 4.43 -10.02
N ASN A 90 -10.58 3.97 -11.19
CA ASN A 90 -11.91 3.42 -11.45
C ASN A 90 -11.89 1.87 -11.58
N ARG A 91 -10.74 1.22 -11.35
CA ARG A 91 -10.55 -0.23 -11.53
C ARG A 91 -10.92 -1.00 -10.27
N LYS A 92 -11.84 -1.97 -10.39
CA LYS A 92 -12.36 -2.74 -9.24
C LYS A 92 -11.42 -3.87 -8.79
N GLU A 93 -10.48 -4.29 -9.62
CA GLU A 93 -9.60 -5.45 -9.42
C GLU A 93 -8.26 -5.12 -8.74
N ILE A 94 -8.04 -3.86 -8.38
CA ILE A 94 -6.81 -3.40 -7.71
C ILE A 94 -7.08 -2.84 -6.31
N ILE A 95 -6.01 -2.73 -5.53
CA ILE A 95 -5.92 -2.04 -4.24
C ILE A 95 -4.86 -0.95 -4.39
N LEU A 96 -5.18 0.27 -3.98
CA LEU A 96 -4.21 1.38 -3.95
C LEU A 96 -3.51 1.38 -2.59
N GLY A 97 -2.18 1.26 -2.59
CA GLY A 97 -1.34 1.27 -1.40
C GLY A 97 -0.52 2.55 -1.27
N ILE A 98 -0.70 3.25 -0.15
CA ILE A 98 0.13 4.39 0.27
C ILE A 98 0.87 4.00 1.56
N LEU A 99 2.15 4.32 1.63
CA LEU A 99 3.00 4.05 2.78
C LEU A 99 3.18 5.33 3.59
N THR A 100 3.17 5.19 4.91
CA THR A 100 3.45 6.31 5.80
C THR A 100 4.09 5.85 7.10
N ALA A 101 4.94 6.71 7.64
CA ALA A 101 5.31 6.81 9.04
C ALA A 101 5.33 8.31 9.33
N ASP A 102 4.44 8.78 10.21
CA ASP A 102 4.22 10.18 10.60
C ASP A 102 3.43 11.07 9.61
N CYS A 103 3.56 10.90 8.29
CA CYS A 103 2.71 11.61 7.34
C CYS A 103 1.23 11.16 7.44
N ALA A 104 0.27 12.05 7.23
CA ALA A 104 -1.15 11.72 7.33
C ALA A 104 -1.64 10.99 6.06
N PRO A 105 -2.11 9.72 6.15
CA PRO A 105 -2.71 9.05 5.01
C PRO A 105 -4.17 9.50 4.84
N ILE A 106 -4.60 9.77 3.61
CA ILE A 106 -5.97 10.19 3.29
C ILE A 106 -6.59 9.17 2.32
N VAL A 107 -7.84 8.79 2.58
CA VAL A 107 -8.65 7.96 1.68
C VAL A 107 -9.86 8.78 1.24
N VAL A 108 -10.06 8.89 -0.07
CA VAL A 108 -11.20 9.56 -0.71
C VAL A 108 -12.02 8.51 -1.46
N LEU A 109 -13.35 8.54 -1.30
CA LEU A 109 -14.30 7.54 -1.80
C LEU A 109 -15.41 8.18 -2.61
#